data_AF-A0A8H8MAU4-F1
#
_entry.id   AF-A0A8H8MAU4-F1
#
_cell.length_a   1.000
_cell.length_b   1.000
_cell.length_c   1.000
_cell.angle_alpha   90.00
_cell.angle_beta   90.00
_cell.angle_gamma   90.00
#
_symmetry.space_group_name_H-M   'P 1'
#
loop_
_entity.id
_entity.type
_entity.pdbx_description
1 polymer ?
#
loop_
_entity_poly.entity_id
_entity_poly.type
_entity_poly.pdbx_seq_one_letter_code
_entity_poly.pdbx_strand_id
1 'polypeptide(L)'
;MVNDDGSAGWSQVASKHLHIHPNQSNASKSMLIAVDLLPMNPIPGVHFIQGDFMQLATQKRVSELVGARKIDVVLSDMCANVTGTVKDVESSLNLCEMAFGFASRQLQANANARSGTLVMKYFEHPDLLDFMKQKLKPAFENVRSLRLAASRSESSEQYFLCTGFRGS
;
A
#
# COMPACT_ATOMS: atom_id res chain seq x y z
N MET A 1 3.16 -4.37 1.42
CA MET A 1 3.92 -3.51 0.49
C MET A 1 3.57 -3.95 -0.91
N VAL A 2 3.09 -3.05 -1.77
CA VAL A 2 2.89 -3.34 -3.19
C VAL A 2 3.80 -2.40 -3.97
N ASN A 3 4.82 -2.96 -4.62
CA ASN A 3 5.78 -2.27 -5.45
C ASN A 3 5.49 -2.64 -6.92
N ASP A 4 5.85 -1.79 -7.88
CA ASP A 4 5.66 -2.10 -9.31
C ASP A 4 6.86 -1.64 -10.15
N ASP A 5 8.01 -1.46 -9.51
CA ASP A 5 9.24 -0.96 -10.12
C ASP A 5 10.39 -1.99 -10.07
N GLY A 6 10.19 -3.14 -9.42
CA GLY A 6 11.20 -4.18 -9.23
C GLY A 6 12.39 -3.77 -8.35
N SER A 7 12.46 -2.52 -7.87
CA SER A 7 13.61 -2.01 -7.11
C SER A 7 13.60 -2.49 -5.66
N ALA A 8 12.42 -2.88 -5.16
CA ALA A 8 12.15 -3.21 -3.78
C ALA A 8 12.54 -2.11 -2.76
N GLY A 9 12.65 -0.85 -3.20
CA GLY A 9 13.12 0.26 -2.37
C GLY A 9 12.31 0.42 -1.07
N TRP A 10 10.98 0.44 -1.17
CA TRP A 10 10.11 0.51 0.00
C TRP A 10 10.19 -0.73 0.90
N SER A 11 10.38 -1.92 0.32
CA SER A 11 10.56 -3.16 1.09
C SER A 11 11.85 -3.11 1.92
N GLN A 12 12.94 -2.58 1.37
CA GLN A 12 14.20 -2.40 2.09
C GLN A 12 14.07 -1.38 3.23
N VAL A 13 13.42 -0.25 2.96
CA VAL A 13 13.17 0.80 3.96
C VAL A 13 12.31 0.25 5.09
N ALA A 14 11.18 -0.40 4.77
CA ALA A 14 10.28 -0.98 5.75
C ALA A 14 10.95 -2.07 6.59
N SER A 15 11.72 -2.97 5.97
CA SER A 15 12.43 -4.03 6.70
C SER A 15 13.42 -3.47 7.73
N LYS A 16 14.14 -2.38 7.39
CA LYS A 16 15.07 -1.71 8.31
C LYS A 16 14.32 -1.07 9.48
N HIS A 17 13.23 -0.34 9.23
CA HIS A 17 12.46 0.34 10.27
C HIS A 17 11.73 -0.63 11.21
N LEU A 18 11.27 -1.77 10.70
CA LEU A 18 10.57 -2.78 11.48
C LEU A 18 11.52 -3.69 12.27
N HIS A 19 12.84 -3.48 12.17
CA HIS A 19 13.89 -4.29 12.80
C HIS A 19 13.67 -5.80 12.59
N ILE A 20 13.27 -6.19 11.38
CA ILE A 20 13.01 -7.60 11.07
C ILE A 20 14.37 -8.31 10.98
N HIS A 21 14.68 -9.13 11.97
CA HIS A 21 15.93 -9.89 12.04
C HIS A 21 15.69 -11.39 11.76
N PRO A 22 16.61 -12.08 11.05
CA PRO A 22 16.45 -13.49 10.68
C PRO A 22 16.25 -14.46 11.87
N ASN A 23 16.75 -14.08 13.06
CA ASN A 23 16.84 -14.97 14.24
C ASN A 23 16.04 -14.48 15.46
N GLN A 24 15.03 -13.62 15.29
CA GLN A 24 14.21 -13.19 16.43
C GLN A 24 13.25 -14.30 16.89
N SER A 25 13.55 -14.86 18.06
CA SER A 25 12.81 -15.93 18.75
C SER A 25 11.86 -15.40 19.84
N ASN A 26 11.07 -14.35 19.56
CA ASN A 26 10.05 -13.88 20.51
C ASN A 26 8.71 -13.59 19.84
N ALA A 27 7.65 -13.78 20.62
CA ALA A 27 6.24 -13.89 20.22
C ALA A 27 5.59 -12.64 19.58
N SER A 28 6.36 -11.58 19.29
CA SER A 28 5.91 -10.37 18.60
C SER A 28 6.64 -10.23 17.25
N LYS A 29 6.37 -11.14 16.31
CA LYS A 29 6.94 -11.11 14.96
C LYS A 29 6.24 -10.04 14.12
N SER A 30 6.92 -8.91 13.89
CA SER A 30 6.59 -8.02 12.77
C SER A 30 6.68 -8.80 11.46
N MET A 31 5.62 -8.80 10.67
CA MET A 31 5.56 -9.49 9.38
C MET A 31 5.54 -8.46 8.25
N LEU A 32 6.46 -8.59 7.30
CA LEU A 32 6.49 -7.77 6.09
C LEU A 32 6.21 -8.65 4.87
N ILE A 33 5.12 -8.34 4.16
CA ILE A 33 4.76 -8.97 2.88
C ILE A 33 4.95 -7.94 1.77
N ALA A 34 5.74 -8.30 0.77
CA ALA A 34 5.96 -7.54 -0.45
C ALA A 34 5.31 -8.23 -1.64
N VAL A 35 4.61 -7.47 -2.46
CA VAL A 35 4.03 -7.90 -3.74
C VAL A 35 4.63 -7.03 -4.83
N ASP A 36 5.07 -7.64 -5.92
CA ASP A 36 5.55 -6.91 -7.11
C ASP A 36 5.29 -7.75 -8.35
N LEU A 37 5.04 -7.08 -9.48
CA LEU A 37 4.89 -7.73 -10.78
C LEU A 37 6.23 -8.35 -11.23
N LEU A 38 7.32 -7.63 -10.98
CA LEU A 38 8.67 -8.01 -11.34
C LEU A 38 9.34 -8.81 -10.22
N PRO A 39 10.26 -9.72 -10.55
CA PRO A 39 11.05 -10.40 -9.54
C PRO A 39 11.96 -9.40 -8.81
N MET A 40 12.15 -9.59 -7.51
CA MET A 40 13.12 -8.82 -6.71
C MET A 40 14.11 -9.74 -5.99
N ASN A 41 15.29 -9.21 -5.67
CA ASN A 41 16.24 -9.92 -4.83
C ASN A 41 15.64 -10.20 -3.44
N PRO A 42 15.80 -11.41 -2.89
CA PRO A 42 15.29 -11.74 -1.56
C PRO A 42 15.82 -10.78 -0.50
N ILE A 43 14.92 -10.25 0.32
CA ILE A 43 15.26 -9.45 1.51
C ILE A 43 14.99 -10.31 2.74
N PRO A 44 15.97 -10.54 3.63
CA PRO A 44 15.77 -11.34 4.83
C PRO A 44 14.58 -10.85 5.66
N GLY A 45 13.68 -11.78 6.01
CA GLY A 45 12.48 -11.47 6.80
C GLY A 45 11.30 -10.87 6.02
N VAL A 46 11.44 -10.66 4.71
CA VAL A 46 10.36 -10.23 3.83
C VAL A 46 9.76 -11.44 3.10
N HIS A 47 8.46 -11.62 3.23
CA HIS A 47 7.70 -12.56 2.42
C HIS A 47 7.40 -11.92 1.07
N PHE A 48 8.02 -12.41 0.00
CA PHE A 48 7.79 -11.89 -1.35
C PHE A 48 6.77 -12.74 -2.11
N ILE A 49 5.80 -12.07 -2.73
CA ILE A 49 4.85 -12.65 -3.69
C ILE A 49 5.09 -11.94 -5.02
N GLN A 50 5.60 -12.66 -6.01
CA GLN A 50 5.56 -12.18 -7.37
C GLN A 50 4.16 -12.36 -7.96
N GLY A 51 3.58 -11.28 -8.48
CA GLY A 51 2.29 -11.29 -9.15
C GLY A 51 1.65 -9.90 -9.27
N ASP A 52 0.75 -9.76 -10.23
CA ASP A 52 -0.06 -8.56 -10.44
C ASP A 52 -1.08 -8.40 -9.29
N PHE A 53 -0.97 -7.32 -8.52
CA PHE A 53 -1.87 -7.04 -7.40
C PHE A 53 -3.30 -6.69 -7.84
N MET A 54 -3.52 -6.30 -9.10
CA MET A 54 -4.85 -6.15 -9.67
C MET A 54 -5.60 -7.48 -9.74
N GLN A 55 -4.88 -8.61 -9.78
CA GLN A 55 -5.49 -9.93 -9.81
C GLN A 55 -5.93 -10.36 -8.40
N LEU A 56 -7.19 -10.77 -8.29
CA LEU A 56 -7.75 -11.31 -7.03
C LEU A 56 -6.96 -12.52 -6.52
N ALA A 57 -6.37 -13.32 -7.42
CA ALA A 57 -5.51 -14.45 -7.06
C ALA A 57 -4.28 -14.00 -6.24
N THR A 58 -3.64 -12.90 -6.63
CA THR A 58 -2.49 -12.33 -5.91
C THR A 58 -2.93 -11.81 -4.55
N GLN A 59 -4.04 -11.07 -4.48
CA GLN A 59 -4.60 -10.57 -3.22
C GLN A 59 -4.99 -11.71 -2.27
N LYS A 60 -5.50 -12.82 -2.81
CA LYS A 60 -5.82 -14.02 -2.04
C LYS A 60 -4.56 -14.64 -1.42
N ARG A 61 -3.46 -14.77 -2.19
CA ARG A 61 -2.17 -15.25 -1.66
C ARG A 61 -1.66 -14.38 -0.50
N VAL A 62 -1.80 -13.05 -0.62
CA VAL A 62 -1.47 -12.14 0.49
C VAL A 62 -2.35 -12.42 1.70
N SER A 63 -3.65 -12.55 1.48
CA SER A 63 -4.64 -12.81 2.54
C SER A 63 -4.39 -14.15 3.25
N GLU A 64 -3.98 -15.18 2.51
CA GLU A 64 -3.60 -16.49 3.05
C GLU A 64 -2.35 -16.41 3.94
N LEU A 65 -1.33 -15.62 3.55
CA LEU A 65 -0.15 -15.38 4.40
C LEU A 65 -0.49 -14.58 5.66
N VAL A 66 -1.40 -13.61 5.54
CA VAL A 66 -1.89 -12.82 6.69
C VAL A 66 -2.67 -13.73 7.66
N GLY A 67 -3.47 -14.66 7.14
CA GLY A 67 -4.27 -15.60 7.93
C GLY A 67 -5.38 -14.89 8.70
N ALA A 68 -5.59 -15.27 9.96
CA ALA A 68 -6.61 -14.66 10.82
C ALA A 68 -6.21 -13.29 11.41
N ARG A 69 -4.97 -12.82 11.15
CA ARG A 69 -4.48 -11.52 11.62
C ARG A 69 -5.11 -10.38 10.81
N LYS A 70 -5.02 -9.18 11.34
CA LYS A 70 -5.27 -7.94 10.60
C LYS A 70 -3.96 -7.22 10.31
N ILE A 71 -3.99 -6.36 9.31
CA ILE A 71 -2.85 -5.58 8.83
C ILE A 71 -2.83 -4.23 9.53
N ASP A 72 -1.67 -3.83 10.07
CA ASP A 72 -1.49 -2.50 10.65
C ASP A 72 -1.28 -1.43 9.57
N VAL A 73 -0.52 -1.76 8.52
CA VAL A 73 -0.14 -0.83 7.46
C VAL A 73 -0.21 -1.48 6.08
N VAL A 74 -0.95 -0.86 5.17
CA VAL A 74 -0.88 -1.12 3.74
C VAL A 74 -0.17 0.06 3.07
N LEU A 75 0.92 -0.21 2.36
CA LEU A 75 1.61 0.77 1.50
C LEU A 75 1.53 0.26 0.05
N SER A 76 0.94 1.09 -0.82
CA SER A 76 0.83 0.89 -2.26
C SER A 76 1.65 1.93 -2.99
N ASP A 77 2.73 1.48 -3.62
CA ASP A 77 3.55 2.30 -4.52
C ASP A 77 3.29 1.94 -6.00
N MET A 78 2.13 1.34 -6.28
CA MET A 78 1.71 1.01 -7.64
C MET A 78 1.62 2.27 -8.51
N CYS A 79 2.02 2.13 -9.77
CA CYS A 79 1.96 3.17 -10.76
C CYS A 79 1.59 2.54 -12.10
N ALA A 80 0.58 3.07 -12.78
CA ALA A 80 0.36 2.70 -14.17
C ALA A 80 1.48 3.30 -15.04
N ASN A 81 1.83 2.65 -16.14
CA ASN A 81 2.72 3.25 -17.14
C ASN A 81 2.07 4.54 -17.66
N VAL A 82 2.66 5.69 -17.34
CA VAL A 82 2.12 7.00 -17.70
C VAL A 82 2.51 7.32 -19.14
N THR A 83 1.51 7.54 -20.00
CA THR A 83 1.66 7.88 -21.42
C THR A 83 1.32 9.35 -21.75
N GLY A 84 0.84 10.11 -20.78
CA GLY A 84 0.28 11.46 -20.91
C GLY A 84 -1.18 11.51 -21.36
N THR A 85 -1.96 10.44 -21.19
CA THR A 85 -3.33 10.32 -21.75
C THR A 85 -4.40 10.12 -20.68
N VAL A 86 -5.69 10.29 -21.04
CA VAL A 86 -6.86 10.00 -20.18
C VAL A 86 -6.87 8.54 -19.68
N LYS A 87 -6.20 7.62 -20.36
CA LYS A 87 -6.07 6.23 -19.89
C LYS A 87 -5.19 6.11 -18.64
N ASP A 88 -4.23 7.02 -18.46
CA ASP A 88 -3.35 7.01 -17.28
C ASP A 88 -4.13 7.39 -16.01
N VAL A 89 -5.10 8.28 -16.17
CA VAL A 89 -6.02 8.74 -15.14
C VAL A 89 -6.90 7.61 -14.63
N GLU A 90 -7.59 6.92 -15.53
CA GLU A 90 -8.48 5.80 -15.19
C GLU A 90 -7.66 4.69 -14.52
N SER A 91 -6.43 4.52 -14.97
CA SER A 91 -5.50 3.56 -14.40
C SER A 91 -5.09 3.95 -12.96
N SER A 92 -4.76 5.22 -12.68
CA SER A 92 -4.41 5.65 -11.32
C SER A 92 -5.58 5.54 -10.35
N LEU A 93 -6.80 5.92 -10.75
CA LEU A 93 -7.98 5.77 -9.91
C LEU A 93 -8.25 4.30 -9.60
N ASN A 94 -8.21 3.43 -10.62
CA ASN A 94 -8.41 1.98 -10.45
C ASN A 94 -7.38 1.36 -9.49
N LEU A 95 -6.10 1.76 -9.59
CA LEU A 95 -5.07 1.32 -8.64
C LEU A 95 -5.38 1.77 -7.20
N CYS A 96 -5.82 3.02 -7.00
CA CYS A 96 -6.21 3.53 -5.69
C CYS A 96 -7.45 2.79 -5.13
N GLU A 97 -8.47 2.58 -5.97
CA GLU A 97 -9.68 1.84 -5.60
C GLU A 97 -9.36 0.40 -5.20
N MET A 98 -8.47 -0.26 -5.93
CA MET A 98 -8.05 -1.62 -5.61
C MET A 98 -7.28 -1.68 -4.30
N ALA A 99 -6.32 -0.77 -4.10
CA ALA A 99 -5.55 -0.68 -2.85
C ALA A 99 -6.48 -0.41 -1.65
N PHE A 100 -7.41 0.54 -1.79
CA PHE A 100 -8.42 0.84 -0.77
C PHE A 100 -9.35 -0.35 -0.50
N GLY A 101 -9.82 -1.04 -1.54
CA GLY A 101 -10.68 -2.21 -1.40
C GLY A 101 -10.00 -3.34 -0.62
N PHE A 102 -8.74 -3.63 -0.94
CA PHE A 102 -7.94 -4.59 -0.17
C PHE A 102 -7.74 -4.13 1.28
N ALA A 103 -7.32 -2.88 1.47
CA ALA A 103 -7.08 -2.30 2.80
C ALA A 103 -8.34 -2.34 3.67
N SER A 104 -9.51 -2.03 3.11
CA SER A 104 -10.78 -2.03 3.84
C SER A 104 -11.16 -3.41 4.39
N ARG A 105 -10.76 -4.48 3.70
CA ARG A 105 -10.99 -5.86 4.17
C ARG A 105 -9.97 -6.32 5.20
N GLN A 106 -8.72 -5.86 5.07
CA GLN A 106 -7.58 -6.43 5.80
C GLN A 106 -7.04 -5.57 6.92
N LEU A 107 -7.27 -4.26 6.93
CA LEU A 107 -6.77 -3.37 7.96
C LEU A 107 -7.44 -3.64 9.32
N GLN A 108 -6.66 -3.44 10.38
CA GLN A 108 -7.16 -3.45 11.75
C GLN A 108 -8.08 -2.24 11.99
N ALA A 109 -9.35 -2.50 12.31
CA ALA A 109 -10.29 -1.50 12.82
C ALA A 109 -10.39 -1.68 14.34
N ASN A 110 -10.02 -0.68 15.15
CA ASN A 110 -10.22 -0.75 16.60
C ASN A 110 -10.16 0.62 17.28
N ALA A 111 -11.15 0.90 18.13
CA ALA A 111 -11.19 2.07 19.01
C ALA A 111 -10.24 1.94 20.23
N ASN A 112 -9.87 0.72 20.63
CA ASN A 112 -9.11 0.41 21.84
C ASN A 112 -7.64 -0.01 21.56
N ALA A 113 -7.20 0.08 20.31
CA ALA A 113 -5.83 -0.22 19.87
C ALA A 113 -5.43 0.72 18.72
N ARG A 114 -4.22 0.58 18.19
CA ARG A 114 -3.77 1.35 17.01
C ARG A 114 -4.59 0.93 15.78
N SER A 115 -5.38 1.86 15.26
CA SER A 115 -6.15 1.66 14.01
C SER A 115 -5.23 1.65 12.79
N GLY A 116 -5.63 0.88 11.77
CA GLY A 116 -4.86 0.66 10.56
C GLY A 116 -4.57 1.92 9.76
N THR A 117 -3.49 1.86 8.98
CA THR A 117 -3.02 2.94 8.10
C THR A 117 -2.93 2.46 6.66
N LEU A 118 -3.40 3.29 5.73
CA LEU A 118 -3.23 3.11 4.29
C LEU A 118 -2.39 4.26 3.75
N VAL A 119 -1.34 3.93 3.03
CA VAL A 119 -0.55 4.86 2.22
C VAL A 119 -0.63 4.41 0.77
N MET A 120 -1.00 5.30 -0.14
CA MET A 120 -1.06 4.97 -1.56
C MET A 120 -0.58 6.12 -2.44
N LYS A 121 0.30 5.80 -3.38
CA LYS A 121 0.72 6.71 -4.44
C LYS A 121 -0.46 7.00 -5.36
N TYR A 122 -0.53 8.22 -5.86
CA TYR A 122 -1.45 8.65 -6.88
C TYR A 122 -0.85 9.78 -7.72
N PHE A 123 -1.40 9.99 -8.92
CA PHE A 123 -1.11 11.15 -9.75
C PHE A 123 -2.32 12.07 -9.78
N GLU A 124 -2.09 13.38 -9.81
CA GLU A 124 -3.14 14.37 -9.67
C GLU A 124 -4.24 14.21 -10.74
N HIS A 125 -5.48 14.03 -10.27
CA HIS A 125 -6.64 13.93 -11.14
C HIS A 125 -7.91 14.43 -10.44
N PRO A 126 -8.83 15.13 -11.15
CA PRO A 126 -10.13 15.54 -10.59
C PRO A 126 -10.90 14.42 -9.89
N ASP A 127 -11.02 13.25 -10.50
CA ASP A 127 -11.81 12.13 -9.94
C ASP A 127 -11.23 11.57 -8.63
N LEU A 128 -9.91 11.75 -8.39
CA LEU A 128 -9.28 11.34 -7.14
C LEU A 128 -9.69 12.22 -5.96
N LEU A 129 -10.09 13.47 -6.21
CA LEU A 129 -10.64 14.33 -5.16
C LEU A 129 -12.00 13.80 -4.68
N ASP A 130 -12.83 13.32 -5.60
CA ASP A 130 -14.12 12.75 -5.27
C ASP A 130 -13.97 11.37 -4.62
N PHE A 131 -13.06 10.53 -5.12
CA PHE A 131 -12.67 9.29 -4.45
C PHE A 131 -12.20 9.54 -3.00
N MET A 132 -11.33 10.52 -2.79
CA MET A 132 -10.87 10.90 -1.45
C MET A 132 -12.04 11.32 -0.55
N LYS A 133 -12.95 12.15 -1.04
CA LYS A 133 -14.10 12.65 -0.27
C LYS A 133 -15.12 11.56 0.03
N GLN A 134 -15.42 10.70 -0.94
CA GLN A 134 -16.53 9.75 -0.86
C GLN A 134 -16.11 8.39 -0.28
N LYS A 135 -14.84 7.99 -0.42
CA LYS A 135 -14.35 6.68 0.01
C LYS A 135 -13.37 6.78 1.18
N LEU A 136 -12.33 7.63 1.06
CA LEU A 136 -11.27 7.68 2.06
C LEU A 136 -11.70 8.42 3.34
N LYS A 137 -12.25 9.63 3.22
CA LYS A 137 -12.65 10.44 4.38
C LYS A 137 -13.68 9.76 5.29
N PRO A 138 -14.67 9.00 4.76
CA PRO A 138 -15.59 8.25 5.62
C PRO A 138 -14.94 7.05 6.30
N ALA A 139 -13.96 6.41 5.66
CA ALA A 139 -13.33 5.18 6.16
C ALA A 139 -12.18 5.43 7.17
N PHE A 140 -11.61 6.63 7.19
CA PHE A 140 -10.45 6.96 8.03
C PHE A 140 -10.71 8.20 8.88
N GLU A 141 -10.04 8.31 10.02
CA GLU A 141 -10.09 9.49 10.88
C GLU A 141 -9.40 10.70 10.23
N ASN A 142 -8.23 10.46 9.64
CA ASN A 142 -7.43 11.50 9.01
C ASN A 142 -7.00 11.05 7.61
N VAL A 143 -7.22 11.91 6.62
CA VAL A 143 -6.78 11.71 5.24
C VAL A 143 -6.02 12.96 4.79
N ARG A 144 -4.75 12.80 4.40
CA ARG A 144 -3.87 13.87 3.94
C ARG A 144 -3.28 13.53 2.59
N SER A 145 -3.16 14.52 1.72
CA SER A 145 -2.30 14.43 0.55
C SER A 145 -0.89 14.90 0.94
N LEU A 146 0.11 14.11 0.59
CA LEU A 146 1.52 14.39 0.80
C LEU A 146 2.21 14.47 -0.56
N ARG A 147 2.84 15.61 -0.82
CA ARG A 147 3.77 15.77 -1.94
C ARG A 147 5.18 15.66 -1.40
N LEU A 148 5.97 14.73 -1.94
CA LEU A 148 7.36 14.58 -1.52
C LEU A 148 8.22 15.59 -2.26
N ALA A 149 9.03 16.38 -1.53
CA ALA A 149 9.85 17.45 -2.09
C ALA A 149 11.05 16.96 -2.93
N ALA A 150 11.29 15.64 -2.99
CA ALA A 150 12.49 15.05 -3.57
C ALA A 150 12.30 14.43 -4.97
N SER A 151 11.12 14.54 -5.60
CA SER A 151 10.97 14.07 -6.97
C SER A 151 11.67 15.05 -7.92
N ARG A 152 12.54 14.53 -8.78
CA ARG A 152 13.15 15.26 -9.90
C ARG A 152 12.07 16.06 -10.61
N SER A 153 12.44 17.23 -11.16
CA SER A 153 11.60 18.31 -11.72
C SER A 153 10.43 17.95 -12.66
N GLU A 154 10.22 16.67 -12.97
CA GLU A 154 9.24 16.16 -13.94
C GLU A 154 8.23 15.16 -13.36
N SER A 155 8.41 14.63 -12.14
CA SER A 155 7.47 13.65 -11.55
C SER A 155 6.62 14.27 -10.43
N SER A 156 5.30 14.35 -10.66
CA SER A 156 4.28 14.91 -9.76
C SER A 156 3.74 13.87 -8.76
N GLU A 157 4.61 13.02 -8.20
CA GLU A 157 4.19 11.96 -7.29
C GLU A 157 3.58 12.51 -6.00
N GLN A 158 2.37 12.04 -5.70
CA GLN A 158 1.66 12.37 -4.49
C GLN A 158 1.21 11.09 -3.79
N TYR A 159 1.00 11.18 -2.48
CA TYR A 159 0.56 10.07 -1.66
C TYR A 159 -0.63 10.47 -0.82
N PHE A 160 -1.66 9.63 -0.79
CA PHE A 160 -2.65 9.71 0.28
C PHE A 160 -2.10 9.00 1.51
N LEU A 161 -2.05 9.71 2.63
CA LEU A 161 -1.83 9.17 3.96
C LEU A 161 -3.17 9.12 4.70
N CYS A 162 -3.67 7.91 4.92
CA CYS A 162 -4.94 7.63 5.57
C CYS A 162 -4.67 6.91 6.90
N THR A 163 -4.97 7.54 8.03
CA THR A 163 -4.73 6.98 9.37
C THR A 163 -6.03 6.92 10.17
N GLY A 164 -6.12 5.98 11.10
CA GLY A 164 -7.30 5.82 11.94
C GLY A 164 -8.43 5.12 11.19
N PHE A 165 -8.14 3.96 10.59
CA PHE A 165 -9.15 3.16 9.91
C PHE A 165 -10.33 2.84 10.84
N ARG A 166 -11.53 3.29 10.47
CA ARG A 166 -12.74 3.19 11.29
C ARG A 166 -13.41 1.81 11.19
N GLY A 167 -13.05 1.02 10.19
CA GLY A 167 -13.84 -0.15 9.79
C GLY A 167 -15.05 0.26 8.96
N SER A 168 -15.52 -0.67 8.13
CA SER A 168 -16.80 -0.57 7.40
C SER A 168 -17.95 -1.02 8.29
#